data_AF-A0A021WXQ2-F1
#
_entry.id   AF-A0A021WXQ2-F1
#
_cell.length_a   1.000
_cell.length_b   1.000
_cell.length_c   1.000
_cell.angle_alpha   90.00
_cell.angle_beta   90.00
_cell.angle_gamma   90.00
#
_symmetry.space_group_name_H-M   'P 1'
#
loop_
_entity.id
_entity.type
_entity.pdbx_description
1 polymer ?
#
loop_
_entity_poly.entity_id
_entity_poly.type
_entity_poly.pdbx_seq_one_letter_code
_entity_poly.pdbx_strand_id
1 'polypeptide(L)'
;MMTFNARKLVPTIAGFRDDVLANRAACKTAFATALHDTLAAKLNKAVAALHEETETEMRLAAGKGTEDGDFLYEIYHSCTAFEHLWMESGPISILDEIYEIVGFEEESCRIGLDYTVIPTEQLGDLGEILDRIRRETGIEFIAARV
;
A
#
# COMPACT_ATOMS: atom_id res chain seq x y z
N MET A 1 1.02 13.43 14.80
CA MET A 1 0.40 12.18 14.32
C MET A 1 -0.66 12.57 13.30
N MET A 2 -0.49 12.20 12.03
CA MET A 2 -1.55 12.38 11.03
C MET A 2 -2.72 11.49 11.43
N THR A 3 -3.94 11.99 11.44
CA THR A 3 -5.13 11.15 11.67
C THR A 3 -5.37 10.35 10.39
N PHE A 4 -5.09 9.05 10.40
CA PHE A 4 -5.43 8.15 9.31
C PHE A 4 -6.93 8.26 8.99
N ASN A 5 -7.26 8.32 7.71
CA ASN A 5 -8.64 8.41 7.26
C ASN A 5 -8.78 7.66 5.94
N ALA A 6 -9.26 6.42 6.02
CA ALA A 6 -9.36 5.53 4.87
C ALA A 6 -10.20 6.15 3.73
N ARG A 7 -11.33 6.78 4.07
CA ARG A 7 -12.23 7.43 3.10
C ARG A 7 -11.57 8.56 2.31
N LYS A 8 -10.64 9.31 2.93
CA LYS A 8 -9.89 10.37 2.24
C LYS A 8 -8.79 9.81 1.33
N LEU A 9 -8.20 8.67 1.69
CA LEU A 9 -7.12 8.05 0.92
C LEU A 9 -7.62 7.34 -0.34
N VAL A 10 -8.82 6.76 -0.34
CA VAL A 10 -9.40 6.06 -1.51
C VAL A 10 -9.33 6.88 -2.80
N PRO A 11 -9.88 8.12 -2.87
CA PRO A 11 -9.84 8.90 -4.11
C PRO A 11 -8.40 9.29 -4.50
N THR A 12 -7.51 9.53 -3.53
CA THR A 12 -6.10 9.83 -3.80
C THR A 12 -5.39 8.66 -4.48
N ILE A 13 -5.52 7.45 -3.94
CA ILE A 13 -4.90 6.24 -4.52
C ILE A 13 -5.51 5.92 -5.89
N ALA A 14 -6.83 6.08 -6.04
CA ALA A 14 -7.51 5.91 -7.33
C ALA A 14 -6.98 6.90 -8.39
N GLY A 15 -6.76 8.16 -8.02
CA GLY A 15 -6.16 9.17 -8.91
C GLY A 15 -4.75 8.78 -9.36
N PHE A 16 -3.91 8.27 -8.46
CA PHE A 16 -2.58 7.77 -8.84
C PHE A 16 -2.64 6.59 -9.80
N ARG A 17 -3.60 5.68 -9.62
CA ARG A 17 -3.79 4.56 -10.53
C ARG A 17 -4.12 5.06 -11.94
N ASP A 18 -4.95 6.09 -12.07
CA ASP A 18 -5.27 6.69 -13.37
C ASP A 18 -4.04 7.37 -14.00
N ASP A 19 -3.23 8.09 -13.21
CA ASP A 19 -1.94 8.66 -13.64
C ASP A 19 -0.99 7.55 -14.16
N VAL A 20 -0.88 6.43 -13.45
CA VAL A 20 -0.06 5.27 -13.84
C VAL A 20 -0.53 4.67 -15.16
N LEU A 21 -1.84 4.50 -15.34
CA LEU A 21 -2.40 3.95 -16.59
C LEU A 21 -2.22 4.91 -17.77
N ALA A 22 -2.29 6.22 -17.54
CA ALA A 22 -1.99 7.22 -18.55
C ALA A 22 -0.50 7.18 -18.95
N ASN A 23 0.41 7.12 -17.99
CA ASN A 23 1.85 7.04 -18.27
C ASN A 23 2.21 5.72 -18.98
N ARG A 24 1.58 4.61 -18.60
CA ARG A 24 1.71 3.30 -19.25
C ARG A 24 1.49 3.37 -20.76
N ALA A 25 0.57 4.21 -21.24
CA ALA A 25 0.29 4.33 -22.68
C ALA A 25 1.47 4.89 -23.49
N ALA A 26 2.41 5.60 -22.85
CA ALA A 26 3.62 6.13 -23.47
C ALA A 26 4.82 5.16 -23.38
N CYS A 27 4.70 4.04 -22.65
CA CYS A 27 5.77 3.08 -22.47
C CYS A 27 6.18 2.42 -23.81
N LYS A 28 7.49 2.36 -24.07
CA LYS A 28 8.06 1.79 -25.31
C LYS A 28 8.60 0.37 -25.14
N THR A 29 8.76 -0.10 -23.91
CA THR A 29 9.37 -1.40 -23.62
C THR A 29 8.42 -2.27 -22.80
N ALA A 30 8.47 -3.59 -23.04
CA ALA A 30 7.68 -4.54 -22.27
C ALA A 30 7.99 -4.48 -20.77
N PHE A 31 9.26 -4.22 -20.42
CA PHE A 31 9.69 -4.05 -19.03
C PHE A 31 9.01 -2.85 -18.36
N ALA A 32 9.03 -1.67 -18.99
CA ALA A 32 8.38 -0.48 -18.44
C ALA A 32 6.87 -0.68 -18.31
N THR A 33 6.24 -1.30 -19.32
CA THR A 33 4.81 -1.63 -19.29
C THR A 33 4.48 -2.56 -18.12
N ALA A 34 5.28 -3.60 -17.88
CA ALA A 34 5.07 -4.55 -16.79
C ALA A 34 5.20 -3.89 -15.41
N LEU A 35 6.16 -2.97 -15.22
CA LEU A 35 6.29 -2.22 -13.96
C LEU A 35 5.05 -1.36 -13.68
N HIS A 36 4.51 -0.69 -14.70
CA HIS A 36 3.27 0.09 -14.58
C HIS A 36 2.06 -0.80 -14.28
N ASP A 37 1.95 -1.95 -14.94
CA ASP A 37 0.89 -2.92 -14.68
C ASP A 37 0.92 -3.42 -13.24
N THR A 38 2.11 -3.76 -12.74
CA THR A 38 2.31 -4.18 -11.35
C THR A 38 1.95 -3.08 -10.36
N LEU A 39 2.38 -1.84 -10.61
CA LEU A 39 2.03 -0.70 -9.75
C LEU A 39 0.51 -0.47 -9.74
N ALA A 40 -0.14 -0.43 -10.91
CA ALA A 40 -1.58 -0.25 -11.01
C ALA A 40 -2.35 -1.36 -10.28
N ALA A 41 -1.89 -2.61 -10.37
CA ALA A 41 -2.47 -3.73 -9.64
C ALA A 41 -2.31 -3.58 -8.12
N LYS A 42 -1.15 -3.11 -7.63
CA LYS A 42 -0.94 -2.87 -6.19
C LYS A 42 -1.77 -1.69 -5.68
N LEU A 43 -1.94 -0.62 -6.46
CA LEU A 43 -2.82 0.50 -6.12
C LEU A 43 -4.29 0.04 -6.03
N ASN A 44 -4.74 -0.85 -6.93
CA ASN A 44 -6.07 -1.47 -6.81
C ASN A 44 -6.23 -2.27 -5.50
N LYS A 45 -5.21 -3.04 -5.12
CA LYS A 45 -5.21 -3.78 -3.85
C LYS A 45 -5.25 -2.84 -2.64
N ALA A 46 -4.54 -1.71 -2.68
CA ALA A 46 -4.59 -0.71 -1.63
C ALA A 46 -5.99 -0.09 -1.52
N VAL A 47 -6.64 0.26 -2.64
CA VAL A 47 -8.03 0.76 -2.64
C VAL A 47 -8.99 -0.26 -2.03
N ALA A 48 -8.87 -1.54 -2.39
CA ALA A 48 -9.69 -2.60 -1.81
C ALA A 48 -9.51 -2.71 -0.29
N ALA A 49 -8.25 -2.69 0.18
CA ALA A 49 -7.96 -2.71 1.61
C ALA A 49 -8.53 -1.48 2.36
N LEU A 50 -8.49 -0.28 1.76
CA LEU A 50 -9.12 0.91 2.35
C LEU A 50 -10.65 0.81 2.45
N HIS A 51 -11.30 0.11 1.51
CA HIS A 51 -12.73 -0.17 1.60
C HIS A 51 -13.02 -1.12 2.76
N GLU A 52 -12.23 -2.19 2.93
CA GLU A 52 -12.33 -3.12 4.08
C GLU A 52 -12.11 -2.40 5.41
N GLU A 53 -11.15 -1.47 5.48
CA GLU A 53 -10.95 -0.61 6.65
C GLU A 53 -12.17 0.24 6.96
N THR A 54 -12.78 0.85 5.92
CA THR A 54 -13.98 1.68 6.11
C THR A 54 -15.15 0.86 6.66
N GLU A 55 -15.33 -0.37 6.19
CA GLU A 55 -16.35 -1.29 6.71
C GLU A 55 -16.05 -1.72 8.15
N THR A 56 -14.78 -2.00 8.45
CA THR A 56 -14.33 -2.37 9.79
C THR A 56 -14.55 -1.23 10.79
N GLU A 57 -14.19 0.00 10.43
CA GLU A 57 -14.44 1.20 11.24
C GLU A 57 -15.93 1.37 11.50
N MET A 58 -16.78 1.22 10.48
CA MET A 58 -18.24 1.33 10.63
C MET A 58 -18.81 0.30 11.60
N ARG A 59 -18.33 -0.95 11.53
CA ARG A 59 -18.74 -2.03 12.43
C ARG A 59 -18.32 -1.76 13.87
N LEU A 60 -17.08 -1.31 14.09
CA LEU A 60 -16.58 -1.00 15.43
C LEU A 60 -17.27 0.23 16.01
N ALA A 61 -17.52 1.26 15.19
CA ALA A 61 -18.24 2.46 15.59
C ALA A 61 -19.66 2.15 16.11
N ALA A 62 -20.32 1.12 15.59
CA ALA A 62 -21.63 0.68 16.04
C ALA A 62 -21.63 0.08 17.47
N GLY A 63 -20.48 -0.39 17.97
CA GLY A 63 -20.31 -0.91 19.33
C GLY A 63 -19.98 0.16 20.39
N LYS A 64 -19.70 1.41 19.97
CA LYS A 64 -19.32 2.50 20.86
C LYS A 64 -20.39 2.80 21.91
N GLY A 65 -19.94 3.24 23.09
CA GLY A 65 -20.80 3.48 24.26
C GLY A 65 -20.99 2.24 25.14
N THR A 66 -20.26 1.16 24.86
CA THR A 66 -20.05 0.02 25.76
C THR A 66 -18.57 -0.05 26.11
N GLU A 67 -18.23 -0.56 27.29
CA GLU A 67 -16.82 -0.68 27.72
C GLU A 67 -15.98 -1.48 26.71
N ASP A 68 -16.48 -2.64 26.28
CA ASP A 68 -15.82 -3.49 25.27
C ASP A 68 -15.74 -2.79 23.91
N GLY A 69 -16.80 -2.12 23.47
CA GLY A 69 -16.83 -1.47 22.17
C GLY A 69 -15.93 -0.24 22.09
N ASP A 70 -15.86 0.56 23.15
CA ASP A 70 -14.95 1.70 23.24
C ASP A 70 -13.49 1.23 23.27
N PHE A 71 -13.18 0.17 24.03
CA PHE A 71 -11.86 -0.45 24.06
C PHE A 71 -11.41 -0.98 22.68
N LEU A 72 -12.29 -1.72 21.98
CA LEU A 72 -11.99 -2.23 20.63
C LEU A 72 -11.81 -1.10 19.61
N TYR A 73 -12.61 -0.03 19.71
CA TYR A 73 -12.49 1.13 18.84
C TYR A 73 -11.18 1.90 19.05
N GLU A 74 -10.73 2.03 20.31
CA GLU A 74 -9.43 2.62 20.66
C GLU A 74 -8.25 1.78 20.14
N ILE A 75 -8.28 0.46 20.34
CA ILE A 75 -7.24 -0.45 19.81
C ILE A 75 -7.15 -0.31 18.28
N TYR A 76 -8.29 -0.34 17.59
CA TYR A 76 -8.31 -0.22 16.13
C TYR A 76 -7.66 1.08 15.63
N HIS A 77 -7.88 2.20 16.33
CA HIS A 77 -7.28 3.49 15.97
C HIS A 77 -5.83 3.66 16.43
N SER A 78 -5.28 2.71 17.20
CA SER A 78 -3.86 2.77 17.59
C SER A 78 -2.92 2.41 16.43
N CYS A 79 -3.33 1.47 15.57
CA CYS A 79 -2.69 1.13 14.30
C CYS A 79 -3.68 0.28 13.49
N THR A 80 -4.20 0.82 12.38
CA THR A 80 -5.09 0.05 11.51
C THR A 80 -4.32 -1.05 10.77
N ALA A 81 -5.01 -2.12 10.35
CA ALA A 81 -4.34 -3.17 9.58
C ALA A 81 -3.76 -2.62 8.26
N PHE A 82 -4.42 -1.63 7.68
CA PHE A 82 -3.91 -0.91 6.52
C PHE A 82 -2.62 -0.15 6.80
N GLU A 83 -2.57 0.69 7.85
CA GLU A 83 -1.34 1.42 8.21
C GLU A 83 -0.19 0.44 8.44
N HIS A 84 -0.44 -0.63 9.20
CA HIS A 84 0.56 -1.64 9.47
C HIS A 84 1.12 -2.26 8.18
N LEU A 85 0.24 -2.74 7.28
CA LEU A 85 0.65 -3.51 6.11
C LEU A 85 1.20 -2.66 4.96
N TRP A 86 0.66 -1.45 4.77
CA TRP A 86 0.95 -0.62 3.59
C TRP A 86 1.90 0.54 3.89
N MET A 87 2.03 0.98 5.15
CA MET A 87 2.87 2.11 5.52
C MET A 87 4.03 1.72 6.46
N GLU A 88 3.79 0.83 7.41
CA GLU A 88 4.78 0.52 8.46
C GLU A 88 5.62 -0.73 8.19
N SER A 89 5.10 -1.68 7.41
CA SER A 89 5.79 -2.96 7.07
C SER A 89 6.95 -2.83 6.08
N GLY A 90 7.40 -1.60 5.81
CA GLY A 90 8.47 -1.31 4.85
C GLY A 90 8.00 -1.22 3.39
N PRO A 91 8.94 -1.06 2.46
CA PRO A 91 8.62 -0.75 1.07
C PRO A 91 7.99 -1.94 0.34
N ILE A 92 7.18 -1.63 -0.68
CA ILE A 92 6.52 -2.60 -1.54
C ILE A 92 7.18 -2.56 -2.91
N SER A 93 7.87 -3.64 -3.28
CA SER A 93 8.50 -3.72 -4.59
C SER A 93 7.46 -3.92 -5.71
N ILE A 94 7.67 -3.23 -6.85
CA ILE A 94 6.91 -3.36 -8.10
C ILE A 94 7.65 -4.22 -9.15
N LEU A 95 8.83 -4.73 -8.82
CA LEU A 95 9.63 -5.60 -9.69
C LEU A 95 9.63 -7.03 -9.15
N ASP A 96 10.54 -7.35 -8.22
CA ASP A 96 10.59 -8.67 -7.57
C ASP A 96 9.95 -8.62 -6.18
N GLU A 97 9.33 -9.72 -5.71
CA GLU A 97 8.85 -9.79 -4.33
C GLU A 97 10.04 -9.74 -3.37
N ILE A 98 10.03 -8.78 -2.43
CA ILE A 98 11.12 -8.56 -1.46
C ILE A 98 10.80 -9.11 -0.07
N TYR A 99 9.73 -9.88 0.03
CA TYR A 99 9.31 -10.53 1.25
C TYR A 99 8.68 -11.87 0.95
N GLU A 100 8.84 -12.81 1.86
CA GLU A 100 8.12 -14.07 1.87
C GLU A 100 7.25 -14.15 3.13
N ILE A 101 6.07 -14.74 2.99
CA ILE A 101 5.22 -15.06 4.13
C ILE A 101 5.53 -16.49 4.53
N VAL A 102 6.17 -16.66 5.68
CA VAL A 102 6.51 -17.97 6.24
C VAL A 102 5.49 -18.29 7.33
N GLY A 103 4.77 -19.40 7.15
CA GLY A 103 3.81 -19.91 8.14
C GLY A 103 4.47 -20.84 9.15
N PHE A 104 4.17 -20.67 10.43
CA PHE A 104 4.53 -21.57 11.52
C PHE A 104 3.27 -21.88 12.33
N GLU A 105 2.78 -23.12 12.21
CA GLU A 105 1.53 -23.55 12.86
C GLU A 105 0.33 -22.64 12.49
N GLU A 106 -0.13 -21.79 13.42
CA GLU A 106 -1.23 -20.84 13.25
C GLU A 106 -0.76 -19.39 13.05
N GLU A 107 0.56 -19.15 13.07
CA GLU A 107 1.16 -17.84 12.89
C GLU A 107 1.80 -17.71 11.50
N SER A 108 1.86 -16.48 11.00
CA SER A 108 2.62 -16.18 9.77
C SER A 108 3.49 -14.96 10.00
N CYS A 109 4.71 -15.02 9.49
CA CYS A 109 5.68 -13.95 9.60
C CYS A 109 6.14 -13.50 8.22
N ARG A 110 6.25 -12.19 8.03
CA ARG A 110 6.79 -11.59 6.81
C ARG A 110 8.31 -11.45 6.97
N ILE A 111 9.04 -12.27 6.23
CA ILE A 111 10.51 -12.28 6.22
C ILE A 111 11.00 -11.43 5.04
N GLY A 112 11.80 -10.42 5.33
CA GLY A 112 12.45 -9.62 4.30
C GLY A 112 13.55 -10.41 3.60
N LEU A 113 13.60 -10.31 2.28
CA LEU A 113 14.68 -10.86 1.46
C LEU A 113 15.81 -9.84 1.32
N ASP A 114 17.03 -10.30 1.04
CA ASP A 114 18.09 -9.40 0.60
C ASP A 114 17.75 -8.90 -0.81
N TYR A 115 17.79 -7.58 -1.03
CA TYR A 115 17.49 -7.00 -2.34
C TYR A 115 18.34 -5.76 -2.62
N THR A 116 18.46 -5.45 -3.91
CA THR A 116 19.04 -4.20 -4.41
C THR A 116 17.96 -3.31 -5.01
N VAL A 117 17.88 -2.06 -4.55
CA VAL A 117 16.95 -1.05 -5.10
C VAL A 117 17.47 -0.54 -6.42
N ILE A 118 16.60 -0.50 -7.44
CA ILE A 118 16.84 0.19 -8.69
C ILE A 118 16.61 1.68 -8.45
N PRO A 119 17.61 2.55 -8.72
CA PRO A 119 17.46 3.99 -8.56
C PRO A 119 16.31 4.56 -9.40
N THR A 120 15.58 5.53 -8.86
CA THR A 120 14.39 6.12 -9.49
C THR A 120 14.70 6.78 -10.83
N GLU A 121 15.93 7.28 -11.03
CA GLU A 121 16.38 7.86 -12.30
C GLU A 121 16.40 6.85 -13.44
N GLN A 122 16.51 5.55 -13.12
CA GLN A 122 16.46 4.46 -14.10
C GLN A 122 15.02 4.02 -14.42
N LEU A 123 14.02 4.55 -13.70
CA LEU A 123 12.61 4.24 -13.90
C LEU A 123 11.89 5.26 -14.80
N GLY A 124 12.58 6.33 -15.20
CA GLY A 124 11.97 7.42 -15.97
C GLY A 124 10.84 8.10 -15.18
N ASP A 125 9.77 8.49 -15.88
CA ASP A 125 8.61 9.18 -15.30
C ASP A 125 7.93 8.38 -14.16
N LEU A 126 8.10 7.05 -14.15
CA LEU A 126 7.56 6.20 -13.09
C LEU A 126 8.17 6.56 -11.73
N GLY A 127 9.46 6.93 -11.68
CA GLY A 127 10.13 7.34 -10.44
C GLY A 127 9.43 8.51 -9.76
N GLU A 128 9.03 9.53 -10.53
CA GLU A 128 8.29 10.68 -10.01
C GLU A 128 6.91 10.30 -9.47
N ILE A 129 6.24 9.34 -10.11
CA ILE A 129 4.96 8.79 -9.64
C ILE A 129 5.15 8.08 -8.29
N LEU A 130 6.18 7.25 -8.14
CA LEU A 130 6.47 6.56 -6.86
C LEU A 130 6.70 7.57 -5.73
N ASP A 131 7.48 8.62 -5.99
CA ASP A 131 7.76 9.67 -5.02
C ASP A 131 6.51 10.46 -4.63
N ARG A 132 5.64 10.78 -5.59
CA ARG A 132 4.35 11.43 -5.32
C ARG A 132 3.45 10.55 -4.45
N ILE A 133 3.34 9.26 -4.77
CA ILE A 133 2.54 8.31 -3.97
C ILE A 133 3.05 8.28 -2.53
N ARG A 134 4.36 8.15 -2.32
CA ARG A 134 4.95 8.14 -0.97
C ARG A 134 4.62 9.42 -0.20
N ARG A 135 4.79 10.58 -0.82
CA ARG A 135 4.55 11.88 -0.15
C ARG A 135 3.09 12.11 0.20
N GLU A 136 2.16 11.72 -0.68
CA GLU A 136 0.74 12.03 -0.54
C GLU A 136 -0.04 10.95 0.22
N THR A 137 0.46 9.71 0.24
CA THR A 137 -0.24 8.57 0.84
C THR A 137 0.53 7.91 1.97
N GLY A 138 1.85 8.08 2.05
CA GLY A 138 2.71 7.36 3.00
C GLY A 138 3.10 5.94 2.54
N ILE A 139 2.52 5.42 1.45
CA ILE A 139 2.86 4.11 0.91
C ILE A 139 4.15 4.21 0.11
N GLU A 140 5.17 3.45 0.51
CA GLU A 140 6.46 3.42 -0.19
C GLU A 140 6.51 2.28 -1.21
N PHE A 141 6.45 2.63 -2.49
CA PHE A 141 6.72 1.69 -3.58
C PHE A 141 8.15 1.85 -4.09
N ILE A 142 8.82 0.73 -4.38
CA ILE A 142 10.18 0.70 -4.95
C ILE A 142 10.24 -0.27 -6.12
N ALA A 143 11.27 -0.16 -6.96
CA ALA A 143 11.66 -1.28 -7.83
C ALA A 143 12.90 -1.94 -7.24
N ALA A 144 12.83 -3.22 -6.90
CA ALA A 144 13.94 -3.94 -6.30
C ALA A 144 14.14 -5.30 -6.96
N ARG A 145 15.39 -5.78 -6.92
CA ARG A 145 15.78 -7.14 -7.34
C ARG A 145 16.36 -7.92 -6.19
N VAL A 146 15.88 -9.16 -6.05
CA VAL A 146 16.41 -10.17 -5.12
C VAL A 146 17.51 -10.97 -5.81
#